data_AF-A0A356FYI6-F1
#
_entry.id   AF-A0A356FYI6-F1
#
_cell.length_a   1.000
_cell.length_b   1.000
_cell.length_c   1.000
_cell.angle_alpha   90.00
_cell.angle_beta   90.00
_cell.angle_gamma   90.00
#
_symmetry.space_group_name_H-M   'P 1'
#
loop_
_entity.id
_entity.type
_entity.pdbx_description
1 polymer ?
#
loop_
_entity_poly.entity_id
_entity_poly.type
_entity_poly.pdbx_seq_one_letter_code
_entity_poly.pdbx_strand_id
1 'polypeptide(L)'
;KEAISYYFTTGSSGKGAGDSIVTGGMESLETVEKPYAMPFVGFDGSSEFPDFSEPREILIKKEKEAFDRVRIALEEAMMSDPDLLELHDSLVVTEVKDGLQIQLIDQLNKPIFASGTAKMTPNGARLSKLLARVLKQLPNTMRIEGHTDAVPYASANKSYTNWELSSDRALAVRRMLIAMGIADSRIVGVEGRASAEPYLAEDPKAPQNRRISLVLQSAYGEKE
;
A
#
# COMPACT_ATOMS: atom_id res chain seq x y z
N LYS A 1 30.10 17.65 -2.78
CA LYS A 1 30.56 16.24 -2.77
C LYS A 1 29.33 15.45 -2.33
N GLU A 2 28.60 14.71 -3.14
CA GLU A 2 28.82 13.95 -4.38
C GLU A 2 27.60 14.18 -5.30
N ALA A 3 27.78 14.67 -6.53
CA ALA A 3 27.92 13.90 -7.78
C ALA A 3 26.62 13.21 -8.23
N ILE A 4 25.83 13.97 -9.00
CA ILE A 4 24.74 13.50 -9.86
C ILE A 4 25.37 12.81 -11.07
N SER A 5 25.00 11.55 -11.35
CA SER A 5 25.39 10.85 -12.57
C SER A 5 24.21 10.75 -13.54
N TYR A 6 24.16 11.68 -14.48
CA TYR A 6 23.30 11.59 -15.67
C TYR A 6 23.97 10.67 -16.71
N TYR A 7 23.25 9.66 -17.20
CA TYR A 7 23.65 8.93 -18.41
C TYR A 7 23.10 9.64 -19.65
N PHE A 8 23.94 10.46 -20.28
CA PHE A 8 23.87 10.71 -21.73
C PHE A 8 24.88 9.77 -22.39
N THR A 9 24.42 8.91 -23.30
CA THR A 9 25.29 8.23 -24.27
C THR A 9 25.22 8.99 -25.60
N THR A 10 26.37 9.51 -26.01
CA THR A 10 26.62 10.25 -27.25
C THR A 10 26.70 9.30 -28.44
N GLY A 11 25.87 9.52 -29.46
CA GLY A 11 26.03 8.90 -30.78
C GLY A 11 26.81 9.82 -31.71
N SER A 12 28.13 9.66 -31.77
CA SER A 12 29.03 10.36 -32.70
C SER A 12 29.01 9.69 -34.09
N SER A 13 29.10 10.50 -35.13
CA SER A 13 29.13 10.12 -36.55
C SER A 13 30.55 9.86 -37.06
N GLY A 14 30.76 8.87 -37.95
CA GLY A 14 32.04 8.71 -38.67
C GLY A 14 32.04 7.61 -39.75
N LYS A 15 32.23 8.01 -41.01
CA LYS A 15 32.57 7.15 -42.18
C LYS A 15 34.06 6.79 -42.17
N GLY A 16 34.43 5.59 -42.63
CA GLY A 16 35.82 5.26 -43.03
C GLY A 16 36.06 3.75 -43.22
N ALA A 17 36.58 3.37 -44.39
CA ALA A 17 36.88 2.01 -44.83
C ALA A 17 38.22 1.47 -44.27
N GLY A 18 38.36 0.15 -44.15
CA GLY A 18 39.63 -0.54 -43.87
C GLY A 18 39.44 -2.04 -43.60
N ASP A 19 40.16 -2.85 -44.37
CA ASP A 19 40.06 -4.30 -44.55
C ASP A 19 40.67 -5.14 -43.41
N SER A 20 40.37 -6.46 -43.45
CA SER A 20 41.09 -7.62 -42.89
C SER A 20 40.43 -8.47 -41.77
N ILE A 21 40.63 -9.78 -41.99
CA ILE A 21 39.86 -10.96 -41.62
C ILE A 21 40.28 -11.54 -40.26
N VAL A 22 39.31 -11.96 -39.44
CA VAL A 22 39.41 -13.23 -38.66
C VAL A 22 38.05 -13.93 -38.65
N THR A 23 38.03 -15.09 -39.29
CA THR A 23 36.97 -16.09 -39.34
C THR A 23 36.80 -16.77 -37.98
N GLY A 24 35.57 -16.87 -37.48
CA GLY A 24 35.25 -17.74 -36.34
C GLY A 24 33.81 -17.68 -35.87
N GLY A 25 32.99 -18.66 -36.27
CA GLY A 25 31.82 -19.11 -35.53
C GLY A 25 30.55 -18.27 -35.65
N MET A 26 29.69 -18.64 -36.61
CA MET A 26 28.27 -18.26 -36.58
C MET A 26 27.58 -19.09 -35.50
N GLU A 27 27.25 -18.45 -34.38
CA GLU A 27 26.10 -18.87 -33.58
C GLU A 27 25.15 -17.67 -33.50
N SER A 28 24.03 -17.83 -34.18
CA SER A 28 22.98 -16.84 -34.38
C SER A 28 22.33 -16.44 -33.04
N LEU A 29 22.58 -15.20 -32.60
CA LEU A 29 21.80 -14.53 -31.55
C LEU A 29 20.85 -13.50 -32.21
N GLU A 30 19.88 -13.99 -32.98
CA GLU A 30 18.61 -13.30 -33.22
C GLU A 30 17.64 -13.89 -32.19
N THR A 31 17.28 -13.25 -31.10
CA THR A 31 16.45 -12.04 -31.04
C THR A 31 16.48 -11.61 -29.59
N VAL A 32 17.08 -10.46 -29.28
CA VAL A 32 16.83 -9.81 -27.99
C VAL A 32 15.42 -9.26 -28.08
N GLU A 33 14.45 -9.98 -27.50
CA GLU A 33 13.12 -9.41 -27.27
C GLU A 33 13.30 -8.08 -26.54
N LYS A 34 12.83 -6.99 -27.15
CA LYS A 34 12.81 -5.67 -26.50
C LYS A 34 12.10 -5.84 -25.15
N PRO A 35 12.69 -5.42 -24.02
CA PRO A 35 12.00 -5.52 -22.74
C PRO A 35 10.68 -4.75 -22.85
N TYR A 36 9.60 -5.40 -22.41
CA TYR A 36 8.25 -4.87 -22.40
C TYR A 36 8.27 -3.53 -21.62
N ALA A 37 8.27 -2.41 -22.34
CA ALA A 37 8.21 -1.09 -21.72
C ALA A 37 6.81 -0.94 -21.13
N MET A 38 6.71 -1.04 -19.80
CA MET A 38 5.48 -0.71 -19.09
C MET A 38 5.13 0.76 -19.38
N PRO A 39 3.90 1.08 -19.80
CA PRO A 39 3.51 2.46 -20.03
C PRO A 39 3.58 3.23 -18.71
N PHE A 40 4.23 4.39 -18.73
CA PHE A 40 4.17 5.34 -17.62
C PHE A 40 2.75 5.89 -17.53
N VAL A 41 2.10 5.69 -16.38
CA VAL A 41 0.80 6.29 -16.06
C VAL A 41 1.05 7.30 -14.94
N GLY A 42 0.84 8.57 -15.25
CA GLY A 42 0.91 9.70 -14.35
C GLY A 42 -0.13 9.63 -13.24
N PHE A 43 0.11 10.43 -12.20
CA PHE A 43 -0.67 10.46 -10.95
C PHE A 43 -2.17 10.75 -11.14
N ASP A 44 -2.53 11.48 -12.20
CA ASP A 44 -3.89 11.84 -12.61
C ASP A 44 -4.53 10.83 -13.57
N GLY A 45 -3.87 9.72 -13.88
CA GLY A 45 -4.29 8.75 -14.88
C GLY A 45 -3.93 9.11 -16.32
N SER A 46 -3.20 10.22 -16.54
CA SER A 46 -2.67 10.57 -17.85
C SER A 46 -1.45 9.71 -18.21
N SER A 47 -1.12 9.63 -19.50
CA SER A 47 0.17 9.11 -19.95
C SER A 47 1.25 10.22 -20.01
N GLU A 48 1.02 11.35 -19.35
CA GLU A 48 1.92 12.50 -19.38
C GLU A 48 2.94 12.40 -18.24
N PHE A 49 4.21 12.67 -18.55
CA PHE A 49 5.26 12.73 -17.54
C PHE A 49 4.98 13.90 -16.59
N PRO A 50 5.12 13.71 -15.26
CA PRO A 50 4.91 14.78 -14.31
C PRO A 50 5.82 15.94 -14.64
N ASP A 51 5.25 17.14 -14.67
CA ASP A 51 6.01 18.36 -14.88
C ASP A 51 6.92 18.61 -13.67
N PHE A 52 8.18 18.21 -13.79
CA PHE A 52 9.22 18.46 -12.78
C PHE A 52 9.55 19.95 -12.62
N SER A 53 8.89 20.85 -13.35
CA SER A 53 8.98 22.30 -13.15
C SER A 53 8.12 22.81 -11.98
N GLU A 54 7.10 22.05 -11.54
CA GLU A 54 6.28 22.47 -10.41
C GLU A 54 7.10 22.44 -9.10
N PRO A 55 7.10 23.55 -8.32
CA PRO A 55 7.74 23.56 -7.01
C PRO A 55 7.20 22.45 -6.12
N ARG A 56 8.09 21.76 -5.41
CA ARG A 56 7.76 20.66 -4.47
C ARG A 56 6.63 21.02 -3.50
N GLU A 57 6.57 22.28 -3.06
CA GLU A 57 5.51 22.79 -2.18
C GLU A 57 4.10 22.67 -2.80
N ILE A 58 3.98 22.89 -4.11
CA ILE A 58 2.71 22.75 -4.84
C ILE A 58 2.31 21.27 -4.89
N LEU A 59 3.26 20.37 -5.17
CA LEU A 59 3.01 18.93 -5.23
C LEU A 59 2.57 18.38 -3.86
N ILE A 60 3.24 18.79 -2.78
CA ILE A 60 2.85 18.44 -1.40
C ILE A 60 1.44 18.94 -1.10
N LYS A 61 1.12 20.18 -1.47
CA LYS A 61 -0.22 20.76 -1.26
C LYS A 61 -1.30 19.98 -2.02
N LYS A 62 -1.08 19.68 -3.30
CA LYS A 62 -2.00 18.89 -4.13
C LYS A 62 -2.22 17.48 -3.57
N GLU A 63 -1.16 16.84 -3.09
CA GLU A 63 -1.25 15.52 -2.45
C GLU A 63 -2.06 15.59 -1.14
N LYS A 64 -1.80 16.59 -0.31
CA LYS A 64 -2.59 16.81 0.92
C LYS A 64 -4.07 16.99 0.60
N GLU A 65 -4.40 17.83 -0.38
CA GLU A 65 -5.78 18.00 -0.84
C GLU A 65 -6.39 16.69 -1.35
N ALA A 66 -5.60 15.79 -1.95
CA ALA A 66 -6.06 14.47 -2.37
C ALA A 66 -6.35 13.55 -1.17
N PHE A 67 -5.51 13.56 -0.13
CA PHE A 67 -5.78 12.84 1.11
C PHE A 67 -7.00 13.38 1.85
N ASP A 68 -7.18 14.70 1.87
CA ASP A 68 -8.38 15.34 2.43
C ASP A 68 -9.64 14.88 1.72
N ARG A 69 -9.65 14.87 0.38
CA ARG A 69 -10.78 14.34 -0.41
C ARG A 69 -11.07 12.88 -0.09
N VAL A 70 -10.04 12.05 0.09
CA VAL A 70 -10.24 10.64 0.44
C VAL A 70 -10.82 10.45 1.83
N ARG A 71 -10.38 11.24 2.82
CA ARG A 71 -10.97 11.23 4.16
C ARG A 71 -12.45 11.58 4.11
N ILE A 72 -12.78 12.69 3.46
CA ILE A 72 -14.17 13.15 3.31
C ILE A 72 -15.00 12.09 2.58
N ALA A 73 -14.50 11.54 1.49
CA ALA A 73 -15.21 10.50 0.74
C ALA A 73 -15.45 9.22 1.56
N LEU A 74 -14.52 8.85 2.45
CA LEU A 74 -14.73 7.74 3.37
C LEU A 74 -15.82 8.07 4.39
N GLU A 75 -15.77 9.24 5.03
CA GLU A 75 -16.76 9.68 6.01
C GLU A 75 -18.16 9.76 5.39
N GLU A 76 -18.31 10.39 4.22
CA GLU A 76 -19.58 10.47 3.49
C GLU A 76 -20.12 9.09 3.08
N ALA A 77 -19.24 8.20 2.61
CA ALA A 77 -19.63 6.85 2.25
C ALA A 77 -20.07 6.02 3.46
N MET A 78 -19.53 6.28 4.65
CA MET A 78 -20.01 5.66 5.88
C MET A 78 -21.35 6.23 6.32
N MET A 79 -21.55 7.55 6.20
CA MET A 79 -22.81 8.19 6.60
C MET A 79 -23.99 7.85 5.67
N SER A 80 -23.71 7.56 4.40
CA SER A 80 -24.76 7.30 3.39
C SER A 80 -25.28 5.86 3.38
N ASP A 81 -24.56 4.90 3.95
CA ASP A 81 -24.96 3.49 4.03
C ASP A 81 -25.21 3.10 5.49
N PRO A 82 -26.46 2.74 5.87
CA PRO A 82 -26.79 2.35 7.24
C PRO A 82 -25.92 1.22 7.81
N ASP A 83 -25.54 0.24 6.97
CA ASP A 83 -24.67 -0.87 7.40
C ASP A 83 -23.25 -0.37 7.73
N LEU A 84 -22.77 0.66 7.02
CA LEU A 84 -21.45 1.25 7.23
C LEU A 84 -21.45 2.29 8.35
N LEU A 85 -22.54 3.04 8.52
CA LEU A 85 -22.71 4.00 9.61
C LEU A 85 -22.59 3.30 10.97
N GLU A 86 -23.16 2.10 11.06
CA GLU A 86 -23.01 1.24 12.21
C GLU A 86 -21.55 0.84 12.50
N LEU A 87 -20.66 0.90 11.51
CA LEU A 87 -19.25 0.56 11.61
C LEU A 87 -18.34 1.79 11.72
N HIS A 88 -18.87 3.01 11.90
CA HIS A 88 -18.08 4.24 11.97
C HIS A 88 -16.94 4.18 13.01
N ASP A 89 -17.21 3.67 14.21
CA ASP A 89 -16.20 3.47 15.26
C ASP A 89 -15.12 2.44 14.92
N SER A 90 -15.32 1.66 13.86
CA SER A 90 -14.37 0.65 13.38
C SER A 90 -13.43 1.19 12.30
N LEU A 91 -13.62 2.43 11.83
CA LEU A 91 -12.76 3.07 10.84
C LEU A 91 -12.25 4.41 11.38
N VAL A 92 -10.94 4.52 11.56
CA VAL A 92 -10.30 5.77 11.96
C VAL A 92 -9.33 6.20 10.86
N VAL A 93 -9.44 7.44 10.41
CA VAL A 93 -8.57 8.02 9.39
C VAL A 93 -7.78 9.16 10.02
N THR A 94 -6.46 9.16 9.86
CA THR A 94 -5.56 10.13 10.51
C THR A 94 -4.43 10.51 9.57
N GLU A 95 -4.15 11.81 9.45
CA GLU A 95 -2.94 12.27 8.77
C GLU A 95 -1.72 11.99 9.65
N VAL A 96 -0.68 11.40 9.05
CA VAL A 96 0.60 11.12 9.69
C VAL A 96 1.72 11.77 8.88
N LYS A 97 2.92 11.91 9.46
CA LYS A 97 4.08 12.53 8.79
C LYS A 97 4.35 11.89 7.41
N ASP A 98 4.21 10.57 7.33
CA ASP A 98 4.55 9.78 6.14
C ASP A 98 3.36 9.59 5.17
N GLY A 99 2.22 10.26 5.39
CA GLY A 99 1.06 10.24 4.51
C GLY A 99 -0.28 10.09 5.24
N LEU A 100 -1.12 9.16 4.80
CA LEU A 100 -2.46 8.95 5.35
C LEU A 100 -2.58 7.56 5.99
N GLN A 101 -2.86 7.52 7.29
CA GLN A 101 -3.10 6.28 8.03
C GLN A 101 -4.61 6.01 8.13
N ILE A 102 -5.00 4.80 7.77
CA ILE A 102 -6.37 4.30 7.87
C ILE A 102 -6.35 3.06 8.75
N GLN A 103 -7.10 3.08 9.85
CA GLN A 103 -7.16 2.01 10.83
C GLN A 103 -8.53 1.34 10.82
N LEU A 104 -8.53 0.03 10.63
CA LEU A 104 -9.69 -0.84 10.82
C LEU A 104 -9.62 -1.45 12.21
N ILE A 105 -10.44 -0.95 13.13
CA ILE A 105 -10.43 -1.33 14.54
C ILE A 105 -11.51 -2.38 14.80
N ASP A 106 -11.12 -3.48 15.42
CA ASP A 106 -12.05 -4.54 15.82
C ASP A 106 -12.89 -4.09 17.02
N GLN A 107 -14.21 -4.25 16.91
CA GLN A 107 -15.15 -3.90 17.97
C GLN A 107 -15.79 -5.17 18.53
N LEU A 108 -16.07 -5.21 19.85
CA LEU A 108 -16.58 -6.40 20.52
C LEU A 108 -17.88 -6.93 19.89
N ASN A 109 -18.79 -6.02 19.51
CA ASN A 109 -20.08 -6.37 18.89
C ASN A 109 -20.04 -6.37 17.36
N LYS A 110 -18.97 -5.86 16.75
CA LYS A 110 -18.84 -5.71 15.30
C LYS A 110 -17.45 -6.17 14.86
N PRO A 111 -17.14 -7.47 15.03
CA PRO A 111 -15.81 -7.96 14.73
C PRO A 111 -15.53 -7.89 13.22
N ILE A 112 -14.31 -7.52 12.85
CA ILE A 112 -13.78 -7.49 11.47
C ILE A 112 -13.26 -8.88 11.08
N PHE A 113 -12.73 -9.61 12.05
CA PHE A 113 -12.26 -10.99 11.90
C PHE A 113 -12.96 -11.91 12.88
N ALA A 114 -13.22 -13.14 12.47
CA ALA A 114 -13.72 -14.15 13.41
C ALA A 114 -12.67 -14.41 14.50
N SER A 115 -13.15 -14.61 15.73
CA SER A 115 -12.31 -14.74 16.92
C SER A 115 -11.22 -15.79 16.72
N GLY A 116 -9.98 -15.42 17.05
CA GLY A 116 -8.82 -16.29 16.91
C GLY A 116 -8.52 -16.72 15.46
N THR A 117 -9.00 -16.02 14.43
CA THR A 117 -8.69 -16.38 13.04
C THR A 117 -8.36 -15.15 12.20
N ALA A 118 -7.78 -15.40 11.03
CA ALA A 118 -7.62 -14.42 9.96
C ALA A 118 -8.80 -14.38 8.97
N LYS A 119 -9.91 -15.08 9.28
CA LYS A 119 -11.09 -15.09 8.42
C LYS A 119 -11.90 -13.82 8.66
N MET A 120 -12.07 -13.01 7.61
CA MET A 120 -12.92 -11.82 7.68
C MET A 120 -14.38 -12.18 7.92
N THR A 121 -15.05 -11.33 8.70
CA THR A 121 -16.50 -11.34 8.86
C THR A 121 -17.15 -10.58 7.69
N PRO A 122 -18.50 -10.64 7.54
CA PRO A 122 -19.21 -9.77 6.60
C PRO A 122 -18.94 -8.27 6.82
N ASN A 123 -18.75 -7.83 8.07
CA ASN A 123 -18.45 -6.44 8.38
C ASN A 123 -17.05 -6.05 7.91
N GLY A 124 -16.05 -6.90 8.17
CA GLY A 124 -14.69 -6.66 7.69
C GLY A 124 -14.60 -6.67 6.16
N ALA A 125 -15.37 -7.53 5.50
CA ALA A 125 -15.47 -7.53 4.03
C ALA A 125 -16.14 -6.24 3.50
N ARG A 126 -17.20 -5.74 4.13
CA ARG A 126 -17.83 -4.46 3.76
C ARG A 126 -16.87 -3.28 3.88
N LEU A 127 -16.19 -3.15 5.01
CA LEU A 127 -15.19 -2.10 5.23
C LEU A 127 -14.04 -2.20 4.23
N SER A 128 -13.50 -3.39 3.99
CA SER A 128 -12.43 -3.60 3.02
C SER A 128 -12.86 -3.24 1.58
N LYS A 129 -14.12 -3.50 1.22
CA LYS A 129 -14.69 -3.13 -0.09
C LYS A 129 -14.85 -1.62 -0.23
N LEU A 130 -15.31 -0.94 0.82
CA LEU A 130 -15.35 0.52 0.88
C LEU A 130 -13.95 1.11 0.68
N LEU A 131 -12.97 0.63 1.46
CA LEU A 131 -11.58 1.06 1.36
C LEU A 131 -11.04 0.87 -0.05
N ALA A 132 -11.19 -0.32 -0.64
CA ALA A 132 -10.72 -0.57 -2.00
C ALA A 132 -11.30 0.42 -3.03
N ARG A 133 -12.58 0.80 -2.88
CA ARG A 133 -13.22 1.77 -3.79
C ARG A 133 -12.58 3.15 -3.69
N VAL A 134 -12.30 3.62 -2.48
CA VAL A 134 -11.71 4.96 -2.28
C VAL A 134 -10.21 4.95 -2.60
N LEU A 135 -9.47 3.92 -2.17
CA LEU A 135 -8.04 3.78 -2.39
C LEU A 135 -7.65 3.70 -3.88
N LYS A 136 -8.57 3.27 -4.75
CA LYS A 136 -8.37 3.30 -6.21
C LYS A 136 -8.21 4.71 -6.79
N GLN A 137 -8.71 5.73 -6.10
CA GLN A 137 -8.65 7.12 -6.56
C GLN A 137 -7.28 7.77 -6.31
N LEU A 138 -6.45 7.15 -5.47
CA LEU A 138 -5.09 7.57 -5.19
C LEU A 138 -4.13 6.58 -5.85
N PRO A 139 -3.02 7.01 -6.45
CA PRO A 139 -2.01 6.11 -6.99
C PRO A 139 -0.95 5.71 -5.95
N ASN A 140 -0.99 6.29 -4.74
CA ASN A 140 0.01 6.09 -3.69
C ASN A 140 0.24 4.61 -3.35
N THR A 141 1.48 4.27 -3.01
CA THR A 141 1.83 2.97 -2.45
C THR A 141 1.34 2.88 -1.00
N MET A 142 1.15 1.66 -0.51
CA MET A 142 0.64 1.40 0.83
C MET A 142 1.36 0.24 1.52
N ARG A 143 1.52 0.38 2.84
CA ARG A 143 1.91 -0.71 3.75
C ARG A 143 0.69 -1.15 4.54
N ILE A 144 0.58 -2.45 4.80
CA ILE A 144 -0.51 -3.04 5.59
C ILE A 144 0.10 -3.69 6.83
N GLU A 145 -0.38 -3.31 8.00
CA GLU A 145 0.13 -3.79 9.29
C GLU A 145 -1.01 -4.41 10.08
N GLY A 146 -0.79 -5.60 10.60
CA GLY A 146 -1.73 -6.29 11.48
C GLY A 146 -1.32 -6.14 12.94
N HIS A 147 -2.28 -5.90 13.81
CA HIS A 147 -2.10 -5.85 15.26
C HIS A 147 -3.11 -6.75 15.95
N THR A 148 -2.72 -7.29 17.09
CA THR A 148 -3.57 -8.07 17.99
C THR A 148 -3.51 -7.48 19.39
N ASP A 149 -4.47 -7.85 20.24
CA ASP A 149 -4.37 -7.59 21.66
C ASP A 149 -3.30 -8.48 22.33
N ALA A 150 -3.02 -8.20 23.60
CA ALA A 150 -2.10 -8.97 24.43
C ALA A 150 -2.74 -10.24 25.03
N VAL A 151 -3.94 -10.64 24.60
CA VAL A 151 -4.52 -11.92 25.03
C VAL A 151 -3.71 -13.04 24.39
N PRO A 152 -3.13 -13.98 25.18
CA PRO A 152 -2.38 -15.09 24.61
C PRO A 152 -3.27 -15.89 23.65
N TYR A 153 -2.77 -16.10 22.44
CA TYR A 153 -3.47 -16.89 21.46
C TYR A 153 -3.57 -18.35 21.94
N ALA A 154 -4.78 -18.79 22.27
CA ALA A 154 -5.04 -20.15 22.73
C ALA A 154 -5.13 -21.09 21.52
N SER A 155 -3.98 -21.51 21.00
CA SER A 155 -3.89 -22.50 19.92
C SER A 155 -3.64 -23.90 20.45
N ALA A 156 -4.21 -24.91 19.78
CA ALA A 156 -3.75 -26.29 19.90
C ALA A 156 -2.30 -26.47 19.37
N ASN A 157 -1.87 -25.60 18.44
CA ASN A 157 -0.53 -25.57 17.89
C ASN A 157 0.31 -24.50 18.61
N LYS A 158 1.28 -24.94 19.42
CA LYS A 158 2.17 -24.06 20.21
C LYS A 158 3.03 -23.10 19.36
N SER A 159 3.22 -23.38 18.07
CA SER A 159 4.02 -22.53 17.18
C SER A 159 3.23 -21.37 16.59
N TYR A 160 1.90 -21.37 16.67
CA TYR A 160 1.07 -20.29 16.15
C TYR A 160 0.72 -19.32 17.27
N THR A 161 1.15 -18.08 17.12
CA THR A 161 1.04 -17.02 18.12
C THR A 161 0.35 -15.79 17.53
N ASN A 162 0.29 -14.72 18.32
CA ASN A 162 -0.19 -13.42 17.87
C ASN A 162 0.66 -12.82 16.73
N TRP A 163 1.91 -13.24 16.56
CA TRP A 163 2.76 -12.84 15.43
C TRP A 163 2.24 -13.40 14.11
N GLU A 164 1.94 -14.70 14.07
CA GLU A 164 1.36 -15.35 12.89
C GLU A 164 -0.06 -14.81 12.64
N LEU A 165 -0.88 -14.66 13.69
CA LEU A 165 -2.25 -14.17 13.55
C LEU A 165 -2.32 -12.76 12.98
N SER A 166 -1.50 -11.85 13.48
CA SER A 166 -1.45 -10.46 12.98
C SER A 166 -1.01 -10.41 11.52
N SER A 167 0.03 -11.16 11.16
CA SER A 167 0.53 -11.27 9.79
C SER A 167 -0.54 -11.84 8.84
N ASP A 168 -1.21 -12.92 9.23
CA ASP A 168 -2.26 -13.56 8.42
C ASP A 168 -3.46 -12.64 8.20
N ARG A 169 -3.85 -11.86 9.21
CA ARG A 169 -4.93 -10.87 9.09
C ARG A 169 -4.57 -9.73 8.13
N ALA A 170 -3.33 -9.23 8.21
CA ALA A 170 -2.83 -8.23 7.27
C ALA A 170 -2.80 -8.78 5.83
N LEU A 171 -2.37 -10.03 5.66
CA LEU A 171 -2.41 -10.73 4.38
C LEU A 171 -3.84 -10.96 3.85
N ALA A 172 -4.81 -11.25 4.73
CA ALA A 172 -6.21 -11.36 4.35
C ALA A 172 -6.76 -10.04 3.79
N VAL A 173 -6.41 -8.91 4.40
CA VAL A 173 -6.74 -7.57 3.88
C VAL A 173 -6.08 -7.32 2.54
N ARG A 174 -4.77 -7.61 2.40
CA ARG A 174 -4.08 -7.52 1.11
C ARG A 174 -4.83 -8.28 0.01
N ARG A 175 -5.17 -9.55 0.24
CA ARG A 175 -5.88 -10.38 -0.74
C ARG A 175 -7.24 -9.80 -1.10
N MET A 176 -7.97 -9.27 -0.12
CA MET A 176 -9.26 -8.61 -0.36
C MET A 176 -9.10 -7.35 -1.22
N LEU A 177 -8.14 -6.48 -0.91
CA LEU A 177 -7.88 -5.27 -1.70
C LEU A 177 -7.52 -5.59 -3.15
N ILE A 178 -6.66 -6.58 -3.37
CA ILE A 178 -6.29 -7.04 -4.71
C ILE A 178 -7.50 -7.62 -5.45
N ALA A 179 -8.29 -8.47 -4.79
CA ALA A 179 -9.51 -9.03 -5.36
C ALA A 179 -10.53 -7.94 -5.75
N MET A 180 -10.52 -6.81 -5.04
CA MET A 180 -11.34 -5.65 -5.34
C MET A 180 -10.70 -4.73 -6.40
N GLY A 181 -9.53 -5.06 -6.94
CA GLY A 181 -8.88 -4.38 -8.07
C GLY A 181 -7.83 -3.33 -7.70
N ILE A 182 -7.28 -3.37 -6.48
CA ILE A 182 -6.03 -2.66 -6.19
C ILE A 182 -4.87 -3.43 -6.84
N ALA A 183 -4.01 -2.72 -7.57
CA ALA A 183 -2.84 -3.34 -8.18
C ALA A 183 -1.86 -3.85 -7.10
N ASP A 184 -1.35 -5.07 -7.26
CA ASP A 184 -0.43 -5.67 -6.29
C ASP A 184 0.85 -4.84 -6.10
N SER A 185 1.34 -4.21 -7.17
CA SER A 185 2.50 -3.32 -7.16
C SER A 185 2.35 -2.09 -6.24
N ARG A 186 1.12 -1.74 -5.85
CA ARG A 186 0.88 -0.65 -4.89
C ARG A 186 1.10 -1.07 -3.45
N ILE A 187 1.12 -2.36 -3.14
CA ILE A 187 1.31 -2.87 -1.79
C ILE A 187 2.79 -3.18 -1.60
N VAL A 188 3.51 -2.29 -0.93
CA VAL A 188 4.97 -2.37 -0.79
C VAL A 188 5.43 -3.22 0.39
N GLY A 189 4.52 -3.52 1.32
CA GLY A 189 4.83 -4.32 2.51
C GLY A 189 3.60 -4.78 3.26
N VAL A 190 3.72 -5.96 3.87
CA VAL A 190 2.73 -6.53 4.80
C VAL A 190 3.47 -6.99 6.05
N GLU A 191 3.05 -6.52 7.22
CA GLU A 191 3.76 -6.74 8.47
C GLU A 191 2.78 -7.19 9.58
N GLY A 192 3.22 -8.11 10.43
CA GLY A 192 2.52 -8.46 11.67
C GLY A 192 3.25 -7.86 12.86
N ARG A 193 2.54 -7.09 13.69
CA ARG A 193 3.07 -6.41 14.87
C ARG A 193 2.63 -7.05 16.19
N ALA A 194 1.85 -8.15 16.12
CA ALA A 194 1.29 -8.81 17.29
C ALA A 194 0.72 -7.79 18.30
N SER A 195 1.08 -7.91 19.57
CA SER A 195 0.74 -6.97 20.64
C SER A 195 1.86 -6.00 21.00
N ALA A 196 2.86 -5.82 20.13
CA ALA A 196 4.03 -4.98 20.41
C ALA A 196 3.69 -3.48 20.46
N GLU A 197 2.66 -3.07 19.71
CA GLU A 197 2.22 -1.68 19.56
C GLU A 197 0.73 -1.55 19.85
N PRO A 198 0.33 -1.58 21.14
CA PRO A 198 -1.08 -1.44 21.52
C PRO A 198 -1.59 -0.04 21.16
N TYR A 199 -2.82 0.02 20.66
CA TYR A 199 -3.54 1.28 20.45
C TYR A 199 -3.92 1.93 21.78
N LEU A 200 -4.35 1.10 22.74
CA LEU A 200 -4.67 1.46 24.11
C LEU A 200 -3.65 0.82 25.05
N ALA A 201 -2.64 1.57 25.45
CA ALA A 201 -1.51 1.05 26.24
C ALA A 201 -1.91 0.74 27.68
N GLU A 202 -2.90 1.46 28.22
CA GLU A 202 -3.45 1.29 29.56
C GLU A 202 -4.28 0.00 29.71
N ASP A 203 -4.84 -0.52 28.62
CA ASP A 203 -5.50 -1.83 28.58
C ASP A 203 -5.01 -2.63 27.36
N PRO A 204 -3.87 -3.34 27.48
CA PRO A 204 -3.31 -4.14 26.39
C PRO A 204 -4.22 -5.26 25.90
N LYS A 205 -5.24 -5.66 26.66
CA LYS A 205 -6.19 -6.73 26.29
C LYS A 205 -7.46 -6.19 25.63
N ALA A 206 -7.58 -4.88 25.49
CA ALA A 206 -8.74 -4.24 24.89
C ALA A 206 -8.96 -4.70 23.44
N PRO A 207 -10.21 -4.96 23.01
CA PRO A 207 -10.55 -5.26 21.62
C PRO A 207 -9.97 -4.30 20.59
N GLN A 208 -9.87 -3.02 20.94
CA GLN A 208 -9.36 -1.95 20.09
C GLN A 208 -7.90 -2.15 19.69
N ASN A 209 -7.13 -2.96 20.44
CA ASN A 209 -5.76 -3.31 20.07
C ASN A 209 -5.70 -4.29 18.89
N ARG A 210 -6.79 -5.03 18.61
CA ARG A 210 -6.94 -5.82 17.39
C ARG A 210 -7.34 -4.88 16.26
N ARG A 211 -6.38 -4.50 15.43
CA ARG A 211 -6.61 -3.56 14.33
C ARG A 211 -5.75 -3.87 13.12
N ILE A 212 -6.16 -3.37 11.97
CA ILE A 212 -5.32 -3.32 10.77
C ILE A 212 -5.01 -1.86 10.47
N SER A 213 -3.74 -1.52 10.37
CA SER A 213 -3.26 -0.21 9.94
C SER A 213 -2.89 -0.28 8.46
N LEU A 214 -3.44 0.63 7.66
CA LEU A 214 -3.05 0.84 6.27
C LEU A 214 -2.44 2.23 6.17
N VAL A 215 -1.17 2.29 5.82
CA VAL A 215 -0.45 3.56 5.67
C VAL A 215 -0.23 3.81 4.20
N LEU A 216 -0.94 4.81 3.66
CA LEU A 216 -0.67 5.32 2.32
C LEU A 216 0.54 6.25 2.41
N GLN A 217 1.57 5.91 1.65
CA GLN A 217 2.82 6.65 1.68
C GLN A 217 2.69 7.92 0.82
N SER A 218 3.08 9.05 1.39
CA SER A 218 3.26 10.29 0.65
C SER A 218 4.38 10.11 -0.37
N ALA A 219 4.13 10.52 -1.61
CA ALA A 219 5.15 10.52 -2.66
C ALA A 219 6.20 11.62 -2.44
N TYR A 220 5.85 12.67 -1.68
CA TYR A 220 6.65 13.88 -1.52
C TYR A 220 7.08 14.16 -0.07
N GLY A 221 6.66 13.31 0.88
CA GLY A 221 7.04 13.35 2.29
C GLY A 221 8.55 13.23 2.49
N GLU A 222 9.03 13.69 3.64
CA GLU A 222 10.43 13.51 4.01
C GLU A 222 10.70 12.02 4.20
N LYS A 223 11.51 11.43 3.31
CA LYS A 223 12.10 10.12 3.57
C LYS A 223 13.20 10.31 4.62
N GLU A 224 13.02 9.71 5.79
CA GLU A 224 14.10 9.55 6.77
C GLU A 224 15.14 8.53 6.29
#